data_AF-A0A2N3PKN3-F1
#
_entry.id   AF-A0A2N3PKN3-F1
#
_cell.length_a   1.000
_cell.length_b   1.000
_cell.length_c   1.000
_cell.angle_alpha   90.00
_cell.angle_beta   90.00
_cell.angle_gamma   90.00
#
_symmetry.space_group_name_H-M   'P 1'
#
loop_
_entity.id
_entity.type
_entity.pdbx_description
1 polymer ?
#
loop_
_entity_poly.entity_id
_entity_poly.type
_entity_poly.pdbx_seq_one_letter_code
_entity_poly.pdbx_strand_id
1 'polypeptide(L)'
;MQRIVLSVLMLSSVAFAAPKVDFKNACVPLAQFSKSQKEVLLRSYLAGESEGFGLTLAAIAWKESCAGEYKMNFQDPSAGNFHAYIPGVINRYPQLKQNGFTQNMVGAMLVEDDEFAAKIAILELKFWQKEHKGNWKNIIKSYNKGYSWKKSQSANTQAEKYYQEVAWRIRELESYFKGRDIKQVALELPKAHKEYKKAKEQDKQENFYAYEKDLASNDFKFLPIYQVGNEFAAPYTPKKTVLKDFELLEIY
;
A
#
# COMPACT_ATOMS: atom_id res chain seq x y z
N MET A 1 -4.54 -20.98 70.52
CA MET A 1 -4.28 -21.28 69.09
C MET A 1 -5.59 -21.07 68.33
N GLN A 2 -5.84 -19.88 67.81
CA GLN A 2 -6.98 -19.58 66.91
C GLN A 2 -6.71 -18.19 66.32
N ARG A 3 -5.67 -18.12 65.50
CA ARG A 3 -5.30 -16.93 64.73
C ARG A 3 -5.45 -17.32 63.27
N ILE A 4 -6.16 -16.48 62.51
CA ILE A 4 -6.04 -16.32 61.05
C ILE A 4 -6.71 -17.44 60.22
N VAL A 5 -8.03 -17.36 59.95
CA VAL A 5 -8.64 -18.10 58.82
C VAL A 5 -9.67 -17.27 58.02
N LEU A 6 -9.81 -15.95 58.24
CA LEU A 6 -10.85 -15.15 57.56
C LEU A 6 -10.31 -13.89 56.87
N SER A 7 -9.21 -14.01 56.14
CA SER A 7 -8.67 -12.87 55.37
C SER A 7 -8.01 -13.25 54.03
N VAL A 8 -8.41 -14.35 53.38
CA VAL A 8 -7.81 -14.79 52.09
C VAL A 8 -8.87 -15.06 51.01
N LEU A 9 -9.85 -14.17 50.86
CA LEU A 9 -10.87 -14.28 49.79
C LEU A 9 -11.17 -12.91 49.14
N MET A 10 -10.13 -12.11 48.95
CA MET A 10 -10.15 -10.84 48.19
C MET A 10 -8.88 -10.76 47.33
N LEU A 11 -8.56 -11.83 46.61
CA LEU A 11 -7.52 -11.80 45.57
C LEU A 11 -8.18 -11.84 44.20
N SER A 12 -8.49 -10.62 43.74
CA SER A 12 -8.21 -10.18 42.37
C SER A 12 -8.71 -11.07 41.25
N SER A 13 -10.01 -10.99 40.94
CA SER A 13 -10.49 -11.22 39.58
C SER A 13 -10.04 -10.05 38.71
N VAL A 14 -8.77 -10.04 38.28
CA VAL A 14 -8.32 -9.17 37.19
C VAL A 14 -8.91 -9.77 35.91
N ALA A 15 -10.13 -9.37 35.57
CA ALA A 15 -10.70 -9.68 34.28
C ALA A 15 -9.87 -8.92 33.23
N PHE A 16 -8.92 -9.61 32.61
CA PHE A 16 -8.26 -9.12 31.40
C PHE A 16 -9.31 -9.02 30.30
N ALA A 17 -9.98 -7.87 30.20
CA ALA A 17 -10.81 -7.55 29.06
C ALA A 17 -9.89 -7.44 27.85
N ALA A 18 -10.01 -8.37 26.90
CA ALA A 18 -9.32 -8.27 25.63
C ALA A 18 -9.60 -6.87 25.03
N PRO A 19 -8.58 -6.20 24.45
CA PRO A 19 -8.79 -4.90 23.84
C PRO A 19 -9.93 -5.02 22.80
N LYS A 20 -10.96 -4.19 22.96
CA LYS A 20 -12.04 -4.09 21.98
C LYS A 20 -11.45 -3.42 20.74
N VAL A 21 -11.00 -4.22 19.78
CA VAL A 21 -10.60 -3.75 18.46
C VAL A 21 -11.87 -3.52 17.66
N ASP A 22 -12.14 -2.26 17.32
CA ASP A 22 -13.25 -1.88 16.43
C ASP A 22 -12.78 -1.97 14.98
N PHE A 23 -13.26 -2.99 14.25
CA PHE A 23 -12.95 -3.19 12.84
C PHE A 23 -13.88 -2.34 11.97
N LYS A 24 -13.43 -1.15 11.57
CA LYS A 24 -14.17 -0.29 10.65
C LYS A 24 -13.94 -0.71 9.21
N ASN A 25 -14.93 -1.38 8.60
CA ASN A 25 -14.88 -1.83 7.21
C ASN A 25 -15.32 -0.75 6.19
N ALA A 26 -14.88 0.51 6.40
CA ALA A 26 -15.24 1.60 5.51
C ALA A 26 -14.19 2.72 5.52
N CYS A 27 -14.04 3.35 4.35
CA CYS A 27 -13.28 4.59 4.23
C CYS A 27 -14.00 5.72 4.96
N VAL A 28 -13.27 6.51 5.75
CA VAL A 28 -13.82 7.73 6.35
C VAL A 28 -13.97 8.83 5.27
N PRO A 29 -14.82 9.86 5.47
CA PRO A 29 -14.91 10.97 4.52
C PRO A 29 -13.65 11.85 4.53
N LEU A 30 -13.39 12.58 3.44
CA LEU A 30 -12.19 13.42 3.25
C LEU A 30 -11.92 14.39 4.40
N ALA A 31 -12.97 14.95 5.01
CA ALA A 31 -12.85 15.85 6.16
C ALA A 31 -12.12 15.19 7.34
N GLN A 32 -12.32 13.88 7.54
CA GLN A 32 -11.76 13.09 8.62
C GLN A 32 -10.43 12.41 8.26
N PHE A 33 -9.91 12.61 7.04
CA PHE A 33 -8.62 12.05 6.65
C PHE A 33 -7.49 12.57 7.53
N SER A 34 -6.61 11.64 7.90
CA SER A 34 -5.37 11.92 8.61
C SER A 34 -4.45 12.82 7.77
N LYS A 35 -3.40 13.37 8.40
CA LYS A 35 -2.38 14.15 7.67
C LYS A 35 -1.71 13.29 6.59
N SER A 36 -1.38 12.05 6.91
CA SER A 36 -0.75 11.11 5.97
C SER A 36 -1.66 10.80 4.77
N GLN A 37 -2.95 10.53 4.99
CA GLN A 37 -3.91 10.31 3.89
C GLN A 37 -4.04 11.54 2.99
N LYS A 38 -4.11 12.74 3.57
CA LYS A 38 -4.14 14.00 2.82
C LYS A 38 -2.87 14.23 2.02
N GLU A 39 -1.72 13.82 2.55
CA GLU A 39 -0.44 13.86 1.84
C GLU A 39 -0.41 12.87 0.67
N VAL A 40 -0.91 11.65 0.83
CA VAL A 40 -1.02 10.67 -0.26
C VAL A 40 -1.88 11.21 -1.41
N LEU A 41 -3.02 11.85 -1.11
CA LEU A 41 -3.86 12.48 -2.13
C LEU A 41 -3.11 13.55 -2.92
N LEU A 42 -2.40 14.42 -2.21
CA LEU A 42 -1.63 15.51 -2.79
C LEU A 42 -0.46 15.00 -3.63
N ARG A 43 0.31 14.03 -3.13
CA ARG A 43 1.42 13.40 -3.88
C ARG A 43 0.89 12.70 -5.14
N SER A 44 -0.25 12.02 -5.02
CA SER A 44 -0.94 11.39 -6.17
C SER A 44 -1.39 12.43 -7.19
N TYR A 45 -1.92 13.58 -6.74
CA TYR A 45 -2.27 14.68 -7.63
C TYR A 45 -1.05 15.17 -8.42
N LEU A 46 0.04 15.46 -7.72
CA LEU A 46 1.26 15.99 -8.36
C LEU A 46 1.91 14.98 -9.30
N ALA A 47 1.94 13.70 -8.93
CA ALA A 47 2.49 12.64 -9.77
C ALA A 47 1.74 12.52 -11.12
N GLY A 48 0.42 12.74 -11.12
CA GLY A 48 -0.39 12.65 -12.33
C GLY A 48 -0.55 13.97 -13.10
N GLU A 49 -0.16 15.11 -12.53
CA GLU A 49 -0.50 16.44 -13.07
C GLU A 49 0.07 16.68 -14.47
N SER A 50 1.35 16.37 -14.70
CA SER A 50 2.02 16.58 -15.98
C SER A 50 1.43 15.77 -17.13
N GLU A 51 0.74 14.67 -16.82
CA GLU A 51 0.10 13.77 -17.78
C GLU A 51 -1.42 14.02 -17.87
N GLY A 52 -1.94 15.05 -17.20
CA GLY A 52 -3.37 15.38 -17.17
C GLY A 52 -4.21 14.45 -16.28
N PHE A 53 -3.57 13.65 -15.42
CA PHE A 53 -4.21 12.68 -14.53
C PHE A 53 -4.25 13.11 -13.06
N GLY A 54 -3.81 14.30 -12.67
CA GLY A 54 -3.62 14.65 -11.25
C GLY A 54 -4.85 14.36 -10.36
N LEU A 55 -5.99 15.00 -10.63
CA LEU A 55 -7.23 14.73 -9.87
C LEU A 55 -7.71 13.28 -10.01
N THR A 56 -7.53 12.68 -11.19
CA THR A 56 -7.90 11.28 -11.44
C THR A 56 -7.09 10.33 -10.55
N LEU A 57 -5.78 10.52 -10.48
CA LEU A 57 -4.86 9.67 -9.74
C LEU A 57 -5.07 9.81 -8.23
N ALA A 58 -5.29 11.04 -7.74
CA ALA A 58 -5.68 11.28 -6.34
C ALA A 58 -7.04 10.63 -5.99
N ALA A 59 -8.03 10.71 -6.89
CA ALA A 59 -9.34 10.08 -6.69
C ALA A 59 -9.24 8.54 -6.68
N ILE A 60 -8.37 7.96 -7.52
CA ILE A 60 -8.09 6.52 -7.51
C ILE A 60 -7.41 6.12 -6.20
N ALA A 61 -6.39 6.87 -5.72
CA ALA A 61 -5.75 6.57 -4.44
C ALA A 61 -6.76 6.55 -3.28
N TRP A 62 -7.69 7.51 -3.25
CA TRP A 62 -8.79 7.50 -2.30
C TRP A 62 -9.65 6.25 -2.48
N LYS A 63 -10.10 5.95 -3.69
CA LYS A 63 -11.04 4.87 -3.96
C LYS A 63 -10.46 3.50 -3.63
N GLU A 64 -9.20 3.26 -3.97
CA GLU A 64 -8.58 1.94 -3.91
C GLU A 64 -8.03 1.63 -2.51
N SER A 65 -7.29 2.56 -1.90
CA SER A 65 -6.55 2.29 -0.65
C SER A 65 -6.95 3.17 0.53
N CYS A 66 -8.05 3.92 0.42
CA CYS A 66 -8.36 4.99 1.37
C CYS A 66 -7.21 5.98 1.54
N ALA A 67 -6.60 6.37 0.42
CA ALA A 67 -5.43 7.24 0.37
C ALA A 67 -4.25 6.68 1.19
N GLY A 68 -3.94 5.41 0.99
CA GLY A 68 -2.76 4.74 1.53
C GLY A 68 -2.92 4.05 2.88
N GLU A 69 -4.12 4.02 3.45
CA GLU A 69 -4.41 3.31 4.71
C GLU A 69 -4.42 1.79 4.50
N TYR A 70 -5.07 1.33 3.42
CA TYR A 70 -5.24 -0.09 3.11
C TYR A 70 -4.63 -0.40 1.75
N LYS A 71 -3.33 -0.71 1.71
CA LYS A 71 -2.57 -0.88 0.46
C LYS A 71 -2.52 -2.31 -0.07
N MET A 72 -3.25 -3.25 0.54
CA MET A 72 -3.23 -4.66 0.17
C MET A 72 -4.64 -5.16 -0.10
N ASN A 73 -4.82 -5.89 -1.20
CA ASN A 73 -6.06 -6.60 -1.49
C ASN A 73 -5.77 -8.09 -1.67
N PHE A 74 -6.39 -8.90 -0.82
CA PHE A 74 -6.22 -10.35 -0.83
C PHE A 74 -7.23 -11.08 -1.73
N GLN A 75 -8.34 -10.42 -2.09
CA GLN A 75 -9.36 -11.01 -2.97
C GLN A 75 -8.96 -10.90 -4.44
N ASP A 76 -8.39 -9.77 -4.82
CA ASP A 76 -7.78 -9.52 -6.12
C ASP A 76 -6.33 -9.11 -5.87
N PRO A 77 -5.32 -9.89 -6.30
CA PRO A 77 -3.91 -9.70 -5.92
C PRO A 77 -3.36 -8.38 -6.48
N SER A 78 -3.64 -7.30 -5.76
CA SER A 78 -3.31 -5.93 -6.08
C SER A 78 -2.79 -5.21 -4.84
N ALA A 79 -1.90 -4.25 -5.07
CA ALA A 79 -1.19 -3.58 -3.97
C ALA A 79 -0.85 -2.11 -4.26
N GLY A 80 -0.49 -1.40 -3.19
CA GLY A 80 -0.09 0.00 -3.19
C GLY A 80 -1.28 0.97 -3.14
N ASN A 81 -0.98 2.27 -3.15
CA ASN A 81 -2.00 3.30 -3.03
C ASN A 81 -3.10 3.22 -4.10
N PHE A 82 -2.76 2.67 -5.26
CA PHE A 82 -3.63 2.61 -6.44
C PHE A 82 -4.09 1.19 -6.77
N HIS A 83 -3.78 0.20 -5.92
CA HIS A 83 -4.09 -1.21 -6.15
C HIS A 83 -3.73 -1.69 -7.56
N ALA A 84 -2.44 -1.57 -7.91
CA ALA A 84 -1.97 -2.13 -9.16
C ALA A 84 -2.07 -3.66 -9.15
N TYR A 85 -2.69 -4.25 -10.16
CA TYR A 85 -2.83 -5.70 -10.29
C TYR A 85 -1.46 -6.36 -10.48
N ILE A 86 -0.99 -7.08 -9.45
CA ILE A 86 0.38 -7.59 -9.35
C ILE A 86 0.77 -8.48 -10.55
N PRO A 87 -0.06 -9.44 -11.00
CA PRO A 87 0.28 -10.23 -12.18
C PRO A 87 0.45 -9.37 -13.44
N GLY A 88 -0.35 -8.30 -13.57
CA GLY A 88 -0.22 -7.33 -14.66
C GLY A 88 1.09 -6.54 -14.60
N VAL A 89 1.54 -6.17 -13.39
CA VAL A 89 2.85 -5.52 -13.19
C VAL A 89 3.97 -6.48 -13.57
N ILE A 90 3.96 -7.72 -13.08
CA ILE A 90 4.99 -8.72 -13.39
C ILE A 90 5.11 -8.95 -14.90
N ASN A 91 4.00 -9.01 -15.63
CA ASN A 91 4.00 -9.20 -17.09
C ASN A 91 4.72 -8.08 -17.87
N ARG A 92 4.92 -6.91 -17.26
CA ARG A 92 5.68 -5.80 -17.87
C ARG A 92 7.20 -5.98 -17.72
N TYR A 93 7.66 -6.94 -16.91
CA TYR A 93 9.07 -7.21 -16.64
C TYR A 93 9.42 -8.63 -17.11
N PRO A 94 9.91 -8.81 -18.35
CA PRO A 94 10.09 -10.14 -18.96
C PRO A 94 11.09 -11.04 -18.22
N GLN A 95 11.97 -10.46 -17.41
CA GLN A 95 12.91 -11.20 -16.55
C GLN A 95 12.25 -11.82 -15.31
N LEU A 96 11.05 -11.38 -14.94
CA LEU A 96 10.33 -11.87 -13.76
C LEU A 96 9.43 -13.05 -14.13
N LYS A 97 9.46 -14.10 -13.29
CA LYS A 97 8.59 -15.26 -13.44
C LYS A 97 7.29 -15.06 -12.64
N GLN A 98 6.17 -15.51 -13.19
CA GLN A 98 4.90 -15.55 -12.46
C GLN A 98 4.90 -16.68 -11.43
N ASN A 99 5.23 -16.35 -10.18
CA ASN A 99 5.17 -17.28 -9.04
C ASN A 99 4.90 -16.51 -7.74
N GLY A 100 4.58 -17.22 -6.65
CA GLY A 100 4.20 -16.62 -5.37
C GLY A 100 5.29 -15.73 -4.75
N PHE A 101 6.57 -16.10 -4.86
CA PHE A 101 7.67 -15.28 -4.36
C PHE A 101 7.74 -13.93 -5.09
N THR A 102 7.68 -13.96 -6.42
CA THR A 102 7.68 -12.73 -7.24
C THR A 102 6.45 -11.87 -6.97
N GLN A 103 5.28 -12.47 -6.75
CA GLN A 103 4.07 -11.71 -6.38
C GLN A 103 4.22 -11.01 -5.02
N ASN A 104 4.77 -11.70 -4.01
CA ASN A 104 5.05 -11.09 -2.71
C ASN A 104 6.07 -9.95 -2.82
N MET A 105 7.15 -10.15 -3.57
CA MET A 105 8.18 -9.14 -3.80
C MET A 105 7.60 -7.89 -4.49
N VAL A 106 6.86 -8.07 -5.59
CA VAL A 106 6.23 -6.95 -6.31
C VAL A 106 5.15 -6.27 -5.47
N GLY A 107 4.34 -7.04 -4.74
CA GLY A 107 3.35 -6.50 -3.81
C GLY A 107 3.99 -5.63 -2.72
N ALA A 108 5.07 -6.11 -2.11
CA ALA A 108 5.84 -5.34 -1.11
C ALA A 108 6.40 -4.04 -1.72
N MET A 109 7.00 -4.10 -2.91
CA MET A 109 7.49 -2.89 -3.60
C MET A 109 6.38 -1.87 -3.86
N LEU A 110 5.19 -2.30 -4.30
CA LEU A 110 4.05 -1.40 -4.52
C LEU A 110 3.52 -0.76 -3.23
N VAL A 111 3.66 -1.45 -2.09
CA VAL A 111 3.22 -0.95 -0.77
C VAL A 111 4.23 0.02 -0.16
N GLU A 112 5.52 -0.26 -0.32
CA GLU A 112 6.61 0.50 0.27
C GLU A 112 7.00 1.74 -0.55
N ASP A 113 6.92 1.65 -1.88
CA ASP A 113 7.31 2.71 -2.80
C ASP A 113 6.09 3.31 -3.53
N ASP A 114 5.56 4.37 -2.94
CA ASP A 114 4.41 5.12 -3.48
C ASP A 114 4.71 5.75 -4.85
N GLU A 115 5.98 6.10 -5.13
CA GLU A 115 6.38 6.69 -6.41
C GLU A 115 6.35 5.63 -7.51
N PHE A 116 6.87 4.43 -7.21
CA PHE A 116 6.75 3.27 -8.08
C PHE A 116 5.27 2.91 -8.34
N ALA A 117 4.45 2.85 -7.29
CA ALA A 117 3.02 2.58 -7.43
C ALA A 117 2.31 3.62 -8.32
N ALA A 118 2.65 4.91 -8.17
CA ALA A 118 2.11 5.99 -9.00
C ALA A 118 2.51 5.84 -10.47
N LYS A 119 3.78 5.52 -10.75
CA LYS A 119 4.27 5.26 -12.12
C LYS A 119 3.50 4.12 -12.78
N ILE A 120 3.29 3.02 -12.08
CA ILE A 120 2.51 1.88 -12.58
C ILE A 120 1.06 2.29 -12.88
N ALA A 121 0.42 3.03 -11.98
CA ALA A 121 -0.95 3.51 -12.19
C ALA A 121 -1.08 4.46 -13.38
N ILE A 122 -0.13 5.39 -13.56
CA ILE A 122 -0.07 6.31 -14.70
C ILE A 122 0.13 5.53 -16.00
N LEU A 123 1.04 4.55 -16.03
CA LEU A 123 1.24 3.69 -17.19
C LEU A 123 -0.04 2.94 -17.60
N GLU A 124 -0.81 2.46 -16.63
CA GLU A 124 -2.11 1.82 -16.86
C GLU A 124 -3.15 2.83 -17.41
N LEU A 125 -3.24 4.02 -16.82
CA LEU A 125 -4.13 5.08 -17.30
C LEU A 125 -3.79 5.53 -18.73
N LYS A 126 -2.51 5.68 -19.06
CA LYS A 126 -2.05 6.02 -20.42
C LYS A 126 -2.39 4.93 -21.43
N PHE A 127 -2.23 3.65 -21.06
CA PHE A 127 -2.65 2.53 -21.88
C PHE A 127 -4.16 2.61 -22.20
N TRP A 128 -5.00 2.77 -21.18
CA TRP A 128 -6.44 2.87 -21.38
C TRP A 128 -6.87 4.15 -22.10
N GLN A 129 -6.16 5.26 -21.90
CA GLN A 129 -6.41 6.49 -22.63
C GLN A 129 -6.23 6.32 -24.13
N LYS A 130 -5.15 5.62 -24.53
CA LYS A 130 -4.92 5.25 -25.91
C LYS A 130 -6.05 4.35 -26.43
N GLU A 131 -6.38 3.29 -25.71
CA GLU A 131 -7.38 2.32 -26.16
C GLU A 131 -8.80 2.89 -26.28
N HIS A 132 -9.16 3.82 -25.41
CA HIS A 132 -10.49 4.44 -25.42
C HIS A 132 -10.51 5.82 -26.05
N LYS A 133 -9.44 6.22 -26.74
CA LYS A 133 -9.33 7.50 -27.48
C LYS A 133 -9.72 8.71 -26.62
N GLY A 134 -9.24 8.73 -25.38
CA GLY A 134 -9.51 9.81 -24.43
C GLY A 134 -10.91 9.79 -23.78
N ASN A 135 -11.75 8.78 -24.03
CA ASN A 135 -13.04 8.66 -23.34
C ASN A 135 -12.83 8.34 -21.85
N TRP A 136 -12.82 9.38 -21.00
CA TRP A 136 -12.50 9.28 -19.58
C TRP A 136 -13.34 8.24 -18.83
N LYS A 137 -14.65 8.18 -19.08
CA LYS A 137 -15.52 7.17 -18.48
C LYS A 137 -15.04 5.75 -18.76
N ASN A 138 -14.73 5.45 -20.02
CA ASN A 138 -14.25 4.12 -20.39
C ASN A 138 -12.83 3.83 -19.88
N ILE A 139 -11.96 4.85 -19.79
CA ILE A 139 -10.64 4.75 -19.17
C ILE A 139 -10.78 4.27 -17.72
N ILE A 140 -11.61 4.93 -16.92
CA ILE A 140 -11.80 4.60 -15.50
C ILE A 140 -12.47 3.23 -15.32
N LYS A 141 -13.46 2.90 -16.16
CA LYS A 141 -14.07 1.56 -16.16
C LYS A 141 -13.06 0.46 -16.45
N SER A 142 -12.16 0.70 -17.41
CA SER A 142 -11.12 -0.27 -17.75
C SER A 142 -9.96 -0.30 -16.77
N TYR A 143 -9.66 0.78 -16.07
CA TYR A 143 -8.72 0.74 -14.95
C TYR A 143 -9.15 -0.30 -13.89
N ASN A 144 -10.45 -0.32 -13.54
CA ASN A 144 -10.96 -1.27 -12.55
C ASN A 144 -11.25 -2.69 -13.09
N LYS A 145 -11.74 -2.82 -14.33
CA LYS A 145 -12.23 -4.10 -14.87
C LYS A 145 -11.53 -4.57 -16.14
N GLY A 146 -10.51 -3.88 -16.62
CA GLY A 146 -9.89 -4.15 -17.91
C GLY A 146 -10.92 -4.17 -19.05
N TYR A 147 -10.85 -5.19 -19.91
CA TYR A 147 -11.87 -5.42 -20.95
C TYR A 147 -13.13 -6.14 -20.43
N SER A 148 -13.13 -6.67 -19.20
CA SER A 148 -14.20 -7.55 -18.71
C SER A 148 -15.56 -6.85 -18.58
N TRP A 149 -15.58 -5.53 -18.36
CA TRP A 149 -16.83 -4.77 -18.28
C TRP A 149 -17.64 -4.79 -19.58
N LYS A 150 -17.00 -5.06 -20.73
CA LYS A 150 -17.67 -5.21 -22.03
C LYS A 150 -18.31 -6.59 -22.21
N LYS A 151 -17.99 -7.57 -21.36
CA LYS A 151 -18.36 -8.99 -21.53
C LYS A 151 -19.71 -9.34 -20.93
N SER A 152 -20.21 -8.57 -19.96
CA SER A 152 -21.52 -8.82 -19.36
C SER A 152 -22.11 -7.56 -18.75
N GLN A 153 -23.44 -7.52 -18.63
CA GLN A 153 -24.13 -6.40 -17.98
C GLN A 153 -23.73 -6.25 -16.50
N SER A 154 -23.55 -7.36 -15.77
CA SER A 154 -23.12 -7.32 -14.37
C SER A 154 -21.72 -6.70 -14.21
N ALA A 155 -20.76 -7.10 -15.04
CA ALA A 155 -19.42 -6.50 -15.03
C ALA A 155 -19.45 -5.02 -15.42
N ASN A 156 -20.31 -4.65 -16.38
CA ASN A 156 -20.52 -3.27 -16.78
C ASN A 156 -21.09 -2.42 -15.64
N THR A 157 -22.10 -2.92 -14.91
CA THR A 157 -22.70 -2.25 -13.76
C THR A 157 -21.68 -1.99 -12.65
N GLN A 158 -20.80 -2.96 -12.36
CA GLN A 158 -19.73 -2.78 -11.38
C GLN A 158 -18.73 -1.70 -11.83
N ALA A 159 -18.29 -1.73 -13.08
CA ALA A 159 -17.37 -0.73 -13.63
C ALA A 159 -18.01 0.66 -13.67
N GLU A 160 -19.31 0.76 -13.98
CA GLU A 160 -20.05 2.01 -13.95
C GLU A 160 -20.10 2.59 -12.53
N LYS A 161 -20.40 1.75 -11.52
CA LYS A 161 -20.37 2.17 -10.12
C LYS A 161 -19.00 2.71 -9.73
N TYR A 162 -17.92 2.00 -10.08
CA TYR A 162 -16.56 2.45 -9.83
C TYR A 162 -16.27 3.81 -10.47
N TYR A 163 -16.66 4.01 -11.73
CA TYR A 163 -16.55 5.29 -12.42
C TYR A 163 -17.26 6.43 -11.70
N GLN A 164 -18.52 6.22 -11.27
CA GLN A 164 -19.29 7.24 -10.56
C GLN A 164 -18.63 7.60 -9.21
N GLU A 165 -18.10 6.60 -8.51
CA GLU A 165 -17.39 6.81 -7.24
C GLU A 165 -16.08 7.60 -7.40
N VAL A 166 -15.34 7.38 -8.49
CA VAL A 166 -14.15 8.18 -8.83
C VAL A 166 -14.55 9.60 -9.25
N ALA A 167 -15.58 9.75 -10.08
CA ALA A 167 -16.07 11.06 -10.51
C ALA A 167 -16.56 11.93 -9.34
N TRP A 168 -17.26 11.33 -8.38
CA TRP A 168 -17.65 12.02 -7.15
C TRP A 168 -16.42 12.49 -6.35
N ARG A 169 -15.41 11.63 -6.17
CA ARG A 169 -14.16 11.99 -5.47
C ARG A 169 -13.40 13.11 -6.15
N ILE A 170 -13.38 13.17 -7.48
CA ILE A 170 -12.77 14.28 -8.22
C ILE A 170 -13.42 15.61 -7.82
N ARG A 171 -14.75 15.69 -7.74
CA ARG A 171 -15.45 16.93 -7.36
C ARG A 171 -15.13 17.38 -5.93
N GLU A 172 -15.02 16.42 -5.01
CA GLU A 172 -14.60 16.69 -3.62
C GLU A 172 -13.15 17.19 -3.57
N LEU A 173 -12.26 16.57 -4.34
CA LEU A 173 -10.84 16.94 -4.41
C LEU A 173 -10.63 18.29 -5.09
N GLU A 174 -11.37 18.60 -6.15
CA GLU A 174 -11.38 19.92 -6.80
C GLU A 174 -11.72 21.02 -5.79
N SER A 175 -12.78 20.81 -5.01
CA SER A 175 -13.20 21.75 -3.96
C SER A 175 -12.13 21.88 -2.87
N TYR A 176 -11.55 20.76 -2.44
CA TYR A 176 -10.51 20.69 -1.42
C TYR A 176 -9.18 21.34 -1.83
N PHE A 177 -8.79 21.25 -3.11
CA PHE A 177 -7.57 21.83 -3.63
C PHE A 177 -7.74 23.29 -4.08
N LYS A 178 -8.92 23.71 -4.53
CA LYS A 178 -9.20 25.12 -4.89
C LYS A 178 -8.97 26.09 -3.73
N GLY A 179 -9.17 25.63 -2.49
CA GLY A 179 -8.87 26.40 -1.28
C GLY A 179 -7.39 26.43 -0.87
N ARG A 180 -6.48 25.86 -1.67
CA ARG A 180 -5.04 25.77 -1.36
C ARG A 180 -4.21 26.29 -2.52
N ASP A 181 -3.09 26.93 -2.19
CA ASP A 181 -2.03 27.13 -3.16
C ASP A 181 -1.24 25.81 -3.33
N ILE A 182 -1.70 24.98 -4.26
CA ILE A 182 -1.06 23.68 -4.56
C ILE A 182 0.37 23.87 -5.05
N LYS A 183 0.71 25.01 -5.67
CA LYS A 183 2.08 25.29 -6.11
C LYS A 183 2.99 25.52 -4.91
N GLN A 184 2.54 26.30 -3.92
CA GLN A 184 3.29 26.49 -2.68
C GLN A 184 3.48 25.17 -1.94
N VAL A 185 2.43 24.36 -1.85
CA VAL A 185 2.48 23.05 -1.21
C VAL A 185 3.42 22.08 -1.97
N ALA A 186 3.41 22.11 -3.31
CA ALA A 186 4.32 21.35 -4.15
C ALA A 186 5.78 21.82 -4.06
N LEU A 187 6.03 23.09 -3.68
CA LEU A 187 7.36 23.64 -3.41
C LEU A 187 7.90 23.22 -2.03
N GLU A 188 7.02 22.98 -1.06
CA GLU A 188 7.37 22.55 0.30
C GLU A 188 7.53 21.02 0.41
N LEU A 189 6.79 20.26 -0.40
CA LEU A 189 6.84 18.80 -0.47
C LEU A 189 8.22 18.19 -0.75
N PRO A 190 9.07 18.72 -1.66
CA PRO A 190 10.41 18.21 -1.89
C PRO A 190 11.30 18.30 -0.65
N LYS A 191 11.13 19.32 0.20
CA LYS A 191 11.88 19.44 1.46
C LYS A 191 11.41 18.39 2.46
N ALA A 192 10.09 18.27 2.64
CA ALA A 192 9.48 17.23 3.48
C ALA A 192 9.75 15.80 2.99
N HIS A 193 9.83 15.59 1.67
CA HIS A 193 10.15 14.30 1.06
C HIS A 193 11.63 13.95 1.18
N LYS A 194 12.53 14.95 1.09
CA LYS A 194 13.96 14.76 1.33
C LYS A 194 14.24 14.49 2.81
N GLU A 195 13.52 15.17 3.71
CA GLU A 195 13.54 14.90 5.15
C GLU A 195 12.93 13.52 5.49
N TYR A 196 11.82 13.14 4.87
CA TYR A 196 11.21 11.82 5.00
C TYR A 196 12.10 10.71 4.45
N LYS A 197 12.68 10.85 3.24
CA LYS A 197 13.62 9.88 2.68
C LYS A 197 14.88 9.79 3.54
N LYS A 198 15.40 10.90 4.04
CA LYS A 198 16.57 10.92 4.94
C LYS A 198 16.26 10.28 6.30
N ALA A 199 15.06 10.51 6.85
CA ALA A 199 14.58 9.82 8.05
C ALA A 199 14.38 8.31 7.81
N LYS A 200 13.81 7.92 6.66
CA LYS A 200 13.65 6.51 6.24
C LYS A 200 14.97 5.83 5.89
N GLU A 201 15.97 6.55 5.39
CA GLU A 201 17.33 6.04 5.13
C GLU A 201 18.12 5.87 6.43
N GLN A 202 17.97 6.79 7.38
CA GLN A 202 18.50 6.64 8.73
C GLN A 202 17.82 5.47 9.48
N ASP A 203 16.51 5.29 9.32
CA ASP A 203 15.74 4.16 9.87
C ASP A 203 16.06 2.83 9.12
N LYS A 204 16.35 2.88 7.81
CA LYS A 204 16.83 1.72 7.02
C LYS A 204 18.22 1.26 7.45
N GLN A 205 19.07 2.16 7.93
CA GLN A 205 20.40 1.81 8.41
C GLN A 205 20.36 1.16 9.81
N GLU A 206 19.23 1.26 10.52
CA GLU A 206 19.04 0.61 11.82
C GLU A 206 18.05 -0.57 11.82
N ASN A 207 17.09 -0.71 10.90
CA ASN A 207 16.16 -1.86 10.91
C ASN A 207 15.61 -2.28 9.53
N PHE A 208 16.37 -3.05 8.74
CA PHE A 208 15.80 -3.94 7.72
C PHE A 208 16.70 -5.13 7.41
N TYR A 209 16.85 -6.02 8.40
CA TYR A 209 16.76 -7.49 8.33
C TYR A 209 16.79 -7.91 9.81
N ALA A 210 15.89 -8.79 10.25
CA ALA A 210 15.96 -9.34 11.59
C ALA A 210 17.27 -10.12 11.76
N TYR A 211 18.30 -9.43 12.25
CA TYR A 211 19.51 -9.98 12.82
C TYR A 211 20.01 -8.97 13.84
N GLU A 212 19.40 -8.98 15.02
CA GLU A 212 20.12 -8.54 16.21
C GLU A 212 20.78 -9.75 16.87
N LYS A 213 22.09 -9.63 16.92
CA LYS A 213 23.02 -10.48 17.62
C LYS A 213 23.03 -10.02 19.07
N ASP A 214 22.84 -10.98 19.97
CA ASP A 214 23.09 -10.94 21.42
C ASP A 214 22.04 -10.25 22.32
N LEU A 215 21.06 -11.05 22.76
CA LEU A 215 20.63 -11.03 24.16
C LEU A 215 20.56 -12.47 24.70
N ALA A 216 21.48 -12.72 25.64
CA ALA A 216 21.59 -13.94 26.40
C ALA A 216 20.29 -14.28 27.15
N SER A 217 20.01 -15.59 27.21
CA SER A 217 19.30 -16.28 28.31
C SER A 217 18.09 -15.56 28.94
N ASN A 218 16.87 -15.93 28.54
CA ASN A 218 15.96 -16.75 29.36
C ASN A 218 14.51 -16.65 28.87
N ASP A 219 13.92 -17.84 28.76
CA ASP A 219 12.49 -18.13 28.92
C ASP A 219 11.48 -17.48 27.96
N PHE A 220 11.24 -18.15 26.83
CA PHE A 220 9.95 -18.08 26.13
C PHE A 220 9.42 -19.51 25.91
N LYS A 221 8.86 -20.10 26.98
CA LYS A 221 7.81 -21.10 26.81
C LYS A 221 6.60 -20.40 26.19
N PHE A 222 6.01 -21.05 25.17
CA PHE A 222 4.80 -20.71 24.43
C PHE A 222 4.95 -19.84 23.17
N LEU A 223 5.29 -20.48 22.04
CA LEU A 223 4.60 -20.27 20.76
C LEU A 223 4.58 -21.60 19.95
N PRO A 224 3.42 -22.26 19.78
CA PRO A 224 3.22 -23.32 18.79
C PRO A 224 2.64 -22.66 17.50
N ILE A 225 2.65 -23.15 16.27
CA ILE A 225 2.65 -24.47 15.63
C ILE A 225 3.16 -24.19 14.21
N TYR A 226 4.20 -24.86 13.70
CA TYR A 226 4.35 -25.30 12.29
C TYR A 226 5.66 -26.09 12.19
N GLN A 227 5.60 -27.38 12.53
CA GLN A 227 6.58 -28.35 12.06
C GLN A 227 5.85 -29.64 11.73
N VAL A 228 5.71 -29.96 10.44
CA VAL A 228 5.83 -31.34 9.95
C VAL A 228 6.49 -31.27 8.57
N GLY A 229 7.74 -31.70 8.50
CA GLY A 229 8.55 -31.75 7.28
C GLY A 229 10.03 -31.61 7.60
N ASN A 230 10.62 -32.68 8.13
CA ASN A 230 12.06 -32.83 8.36
C ASN A 230 12.81 -32.54 7.06
N GLU A 231 13.62 -31.47 7.01
CA GLU A 231 15.10 -31.47 6.98
C GLU A 231 15.53 -30.04 7.33
N PHE A 232 16.23 -29.83 8.44
CA PHE A 232 16.87 -28.54 8.68
C PHE A 232 17.97 -28.40 7.63
N ALA A 233 17.72 -27.61 6.57
CA ALA A 233 18.79 -27.14 5.73
C ALA A 233 19.83 -26.48 6.64
N ALA A 234 21.07 -26.98 6.61
CA ALA A 234 22.17 -26.38 7.35
C ALA A 234 22.19 -24.86 7.08
N PRO A 235 22.49 -24.02 8.08
CA PRO A 235 22.49 -22.58 7.91
C PRO A 235 23.34 -22.22 6.68
N TYR A 236 22.70 -21.58 5.70
CA TYR A 236 23.36 -21.15 4.48
C TYR A 236 24.51 -20.22 4.86
N THR A 237 25.75 -20.66 4.62
CA THR A 237 26.93 -19.80 4.74
C THR A 237 27.00 -18.91 3.49
N PRO A 238 26.77 -17.60 3.61
CA PRO A 238 26.83 -16.71 2.45
C PRO A 238 28.25 -16.67 1.90
N LYS A 239 28.45 -17.13 0.66
CA LYS A 239 29.61 -16.72 -0.12
C LYS A 239 29.42 -15.26 -0.52
N LYS A 240 30.46 -14.45 -0.29
CA LYS A 240 30.52 -13.03 -0.61
C LYS A 240 30.18 -12.85 -2.09
N THR A 241 28.94 -12.43 -2.38
CA THR A 241 28.53 -12.10 -3.74
C THR A 241 28.82 -10.61 -3.89
N VAL A 242 29.74 -10.27 -4.79
CA VAL A 242 29.96 -8.88 -5.21
C VAL A 242 28.77 -8.53 -6.11
N LEU A 243 27.69 -8.05 -5.51
CA LEU A 243 26.63 -7.38 -6.25
C LEU A 243 27.19 -6.01 -6.64
N LYS A 244 27.64 -5.90 -7.89
CA LYS A 244 27.86 -4.60 -8.52
C LYS A 244 26.53 -3.86 -8.54
N ASP A 245 26.60 -2.59 -8.19
CA ASP A 245 25.52 -1.62 -8.24
C ASP A 245 24.68 -1.80 -9.51
N PHE A 246 23.36 -1.88 -9.33
CA PHE A 246 22.42 -1.73 -10.43
C PHE A 246 22.53 -0.27 -10.89
N GLU A 247 23.33 -0.06 -11.92
CA GLU A 247 23.44 1.21 -12.63
C GLU A 247 22.03 1.66 -13.05
N LEU A 248 21.60 2.78 -12.46
CA LEU A 248 20.59 3.67 -12.99
C LEU A 248 21.06 4.13 -14.38
N LEU A 249 20.66 3.41 -15.43
CA LEU A 249 20.80 3.90 -16.79
C LEU A 249 19.65 4.85 -17.08
N GLU A 250 19.95 6.14 -16.94
CA GLU A 250 19.38 7.19 -17.78
C GLU A 250 19.53 6.77 -19.24
N ILE A 251 18.43 6.75 -20.00
CA ILE A 251 18.49 6.74 -21.46
C ILE A 251 17.46 7.73 -21.98
N TYR A 252 17.97 8.65 -22.79
CA TYR A 252 17.32 9.72 -23.54
C TYR A 252 16.06 9.31 -24.32
#